data_AF-A0A0G1XIB7-F1
#
_entry.id   AF-A0A0G1XIB7-F1
#
_cell.length_a   1.000
_cell.length_b   1.000
_cell.length_c   1.000
_cell.angle_alpha   90.00
_cell.angle_beta   90.00
_cell.angle_gamma   90.00
#
_symmetry.space_group_name_H-M   'P 1'
#
loop_
_entity.id
_entity.type
_entity.pdbx_description
1 polymer ?
#
loop_
_entity_poly.entity_id
_entity_poly.type
_entity_poly.pdbx_seq_one_letter_code
_entity_poly.pdbx_strand_id
1 'polypeptide(L)'
;MISRKHSLLGAGATVLLGAVTIVAAAWFNRANAATSVSSGDVIRGESFSAVYYMGADGFRYVFPNDKTYFTWYEDFDDVVWITDAQLADIQIGGNVTYKPGVKMIKINTDPRVYVVTKGGVLHHVDDEATATSMYGSSWNRKEIK
;
A
#
# COMPACT_ATOMS: atom_id res chain seq x y z
N MET A 1 -8.54 88.24 -27.74
CA MET A 1 -7.85 88.23 -29.05
C MET A 1 -6.50 87.55 -28.84
N ILE A 2 -6.19 86.52 -29.64
CA ILE A 2 -4.91 85.76 -29.75
C ILE A 2 -4.64 84.80 -28.56
N SER A 3 -4.99 83.51 -28.62
CA SER A 3 -4.42 82.39 -29.41
C SER A 3 -2.99 81.99 -28.99
N ARG A 4 -2.85 80.76 -28.46
CA ARG A 4 -2.00 79.72 -29.07
C ARG A 4 -2.29 78.34 -28.44
N LYS A 5 -2.55 77.38 -29.33
CA LYS A 5 -2.66 75.94 -29.07
C LYS A 5 -1.29 75.27 -29.22
N HIS A 6 -1.25 73.99 -28.82
CA HIS A 6 -0.29 72.93 -29.15
C HIS A 6 0.99 72.94 -28.30
N SER A 7 1.58 71.82 -27.88
CA SER A 7 1.29 70.38 -27.99
C SER A 7 2.23 69.69 -26.99
N LEU A 8 1.73 68.64 -26.32
CA LEU A 8 2.53 67.68 -25.57
C LEU A 8 3.42 66.89 -26.53
N LEU A 9 4.70 66.63 -26.19
CA LEU A 9 5.46 65.42 -26.60
C LEU A 9 6.87 65.38 -25.98
N GLY A 10 7.16 64.27 -25.28
CA GLY A 10 8.50 63.72 -25.03
C GLY A 10 9.18 64.19 -23.73
N ALA A 11 9.60 63.36 -22.78
CA ALA A 11 9.80 61.92 -22.78
C ALA A 11 9.55 61.38 -21.36
N GLY A 12 8.78 60.30 -21.27
CA GLY A 12 8.58 59.58 -20.02
C GLY A 12 9.86 58.87 -19.61
N ALA A 13 10.44 59.29 -18.50
CA ALA A 13 11.31 58.43 -17.71
C ALA A 13 10.42 57.73 -16.68
N THR A 14 9.78 56.63 -17.06
CA THR A 14 9.11 55.76 -16.08
C THR A 14 10.17 54.97 -15.35
N VAL A 15 10.67 55.52 -14.25
CA VAL A 15 11.33 54.72 -13.21
C VAL A 15 10.20 54.05 -12.43
N LEU A 16 9.85 52.81 -12.80
CA LEU A 16 9.01 51.96 -11.95
C LEU A 16 9.88 51.47 -10.78
N LEU A 17 9.95 52.29 -9.72
CA LEU A 17 10.40 51.83 -8.41
C LEU A 17 9.17 51.50 -7.56
N GLY A 18 9.09 50.25 -7.09
CA GLY A 18 8.42 49.93 -5.83
C GLY A 18 7.12 49.14 -5.91
N ALA A 19 7.21 47.83 -6.16
CA ALA A 19 6.36 46.83 -5.51
C ALA A 19 7.00 45.44 -5.65
N VAL A 20 8.03 45.17 -4.85
CA VAL A 20 8.49 43.81 -4.58
C VAL A 20 7.61 43.25 -3.45
N THR A 21 7.24 41.98 -3.59
CA THR A 21 6.57 41.08 -2.63
C THR A 21 5.07 41.27 -2.41
N ILE A 22 4.23 40.50 -3.10
CA ILE A 22 3.28 39.47 -2.57
C ILE A 22 2.83 38.64 -3.82
N VAL A 23 2.81 37.32 -3.95
CA VAL A 23 2.96 36.16 -3.07
C VAL A 23 3.61 35.06 -3.94
N ALA A 24 4.92 34.85 -3.84
CA ALA A 24 5.55 33.61 -4.33
C ALA A 24 5.30 32.48 -3.31
N ALA A 25 4.03 32.22 -2.96
CA ALA A 25 3.63 31.18 -2.00
C ALA A 25 2.33 30.47 -2.40
N ALA A 26 1.99 30.48 -3.70
CA ALA A 26 1.13 29.44 -4.27
C ALA A 26 1.95 28.20 -4.68
N TRP A 27 3.12 27.99 -4.05
CA TRP A 27 3.86 26.74 -4.14
C TRP A 27 3.08 25.68 -3.38
N PHE A 28 2.35 24.86 -4.13
CA PHE A 28 2.12 23.44 -3.87
C PHE A 28 1.69 23.04 -2.44
N ASN A 29 0.69 23.69 -1.86
CA ASN A 29 -0.16 22.97 -0.90
C ASN A 29 -1.21 22.18 -1.67
N ARG A 30 -0.78 21.20 -2.48
CA ARG A 30 -1.67 20.06 -2.76
C ARG A 30 -1.70 19.27 -1.47
N ALA A 31 -2.75 19.46 -0.68
CA ALA A 31 -3.08 18.46 0.32
C ALA A 31 -3.17 17.13 -0.44
N ASN A 32 -2.28 16.17 -0.14
CA ASN A 32 -2.44 14.81 -0.61
C ASN A 32 -3.79 14.35 -0.05
N ALA A 33 -4.81 14.31 -0.91
CA ALA A 33 -6.10 13.79 -0.52
C ALA A 33 -5.86 12.36 -0.02
N ALA A 34 -6.35 12.07 1.17
CA ALA A 34 -6.28 10.74 1.73
C ALA A 34 -6.90 9.75 0.74
N THR A 35 -6.11 8.81 0.21
CA THR A 35 -6.65 7.68 -0.56
C THR A 35 -7.66 6.94 0.32
N SER A 36 -8.87 6.71 -0.18
CA SER A 36 -9.88 5.95 0.54
C SER A 36 -9.46 4.49 0.62
N VAL A 37 -9.38 3.96 1.84
CA VAL A 37 -9.05 2.57 2.13
C VAL A 37 -10.29 1.86 2.65
N SER A 38 -10.55 0.67 2.15
CA SER A 38 -11.67 -0.19 2.54
C SER A 38 -11.19 -1.49 3.17
N SER A 39 -12.06 -2.11 3.97
CA SER A 39 -11.84 -3.48 4.41
C SER A 39 -11.68 -4.41 3.20
N GLY A 40 -10.69 -5.29 3.25
CA GLY A 40 -10.34 -6.18 2.15
C GLY A 40 -9.18 -5.69 1.29
N ASP A 41 -8.87 -4.38 1.35
CA ASP A 41 -7.78 -3.81 0.58
C ASP A 41 -6.43 -4.36 1.05
N VAL A 42 -5.49 -4.39 0.11
CA VAL A 42 -4.09 -4.55 0.40
C VAL A 42 -3.43 -3.20 0.25
N ILE A 43 -2.80 -2.71 1.31
CA ILE A 43 -2.22 -1.37 1.35
C ILE A 43 -0.72 -1.38 1.58
N ARG A 44 -0.06 -0.32 1.13
CA ARG A 44 1.35 -0.02 1.42
C ARG A 44 1.57 1.49 1.49
N GLY A 45 2.53 1.89 2.32
CA GLY A 45 3.05 3.27 2.40
C GLY A 45 4.13 3.56 1.35
N GLU A 46 4.25 4.82 0.95
CA GLU A 46 5.17 5.30 -0.08
C GLU A 46 6.64 4.94 0.21
N SER A 47 7.08 5.00 1.47
CA SER A 47 8.50 4.78 1.83
C SER A 47 8.82 3.35 2.28
N PHE A 48 7.80 2.48 2.46
CA PHE A 48 7.98 1.18 3.09
C PHE A 48 7.78 0.02 2.11
N SER A 49 8.59 -1.02 2.26
CA SER A 49 8.44 -2.26 1.48
C SER A 49 7.46 -3.27 2.10
N ALA A 50 6.96 -3.04 3.31
CA ALA A 50 5.94 -3.90 3.88
C ALA A 50 4.58 -3.69 3.18
N VAL A 51 3.79 -4.75 3.11
CA VAL A 51 2.42 -4.76 2.58
C VAL A 51 1.49 -5.23 3.69
N TYR A 52 0.30 -4.67 3.77
CA TYR A 52 -0.66 -4.94 4.84
C TYR A 52 -2.05 -5.23 4.30
N TYR A 53 -2.76 -6.15 4.94
CA TYR A 53 -4.18 -6.38 4.68
C TYR A 53 -5.04 -5.49 5.59
N MET A 54 -6.08 -4.89 5.04
CA MET A 54 -7.05 -4.09 5.78
C MET A 54 -8.20 -4.93 6.31
N GLY A 55 -8.22 -5.11 7.62
CA GLY A 55 -9.27 -5.83 8.31
C GLY A 55 -10.58 -5.06 8.40
N ALA A 56 -11.68 -5.79 8.52
CA ALA A 56 -13.02 -5.22 8.73
C ALA A 56 -13.17 -4.52 10.09
N ASP A 57 -12.25 -4.77 11.00
CA ASP A 57 -12.12 -4.14 12.32
C ASP A 57 -11.37 -2.79 12.28
N GLY A 58 -10.90 -2.37 11.11
CA GLY A 58 -10.15 -1.12 10.94
C GLY A 58 -8.66 -1.25 11.26
N PHE A 59 -8.14 -2.45 11.55
CA PHE A 59 -6.72 -2.69 11.75
C PHE A 59 -6.01 -3.09 10.44
N ARG A 60 -4.72 -2.77 10.36
CA ARG A 60 -3.84 -3.32 9.32
C ARG A 60 -3.13 -4.58 9.83
N TYR A 61 -3.09 -5.62 9.01
CA TYR A 61 -2.46 -6.90 9.32
C TYR A 61 -1.23 -7.11 8.46
N VAL A 62 -0.11 -7.44 9.09
CA VAL A 62 1.20 -7.51 8.42
C VAL A 62 1.36 -8.82 7.68
N PHE A 63 1.72 -8.80 6.40
CA PHE A 63 2.28 -9.98 5.74
C PHE A 63 3.73 -10.19 6.20
N PRO A 64 4.07 -11.26 6.95
CA PRO A 64 5.41 -11.43 7.52
C PRO A 64 6.51 -11.64 6.47
N ASN A 65 6.13 -12.16 5.31
CA ASN A 65 7.00 -12.41 4.16
C ASN A 65 6.18 -12.53 2.88
N ASP A 66 6.89 -12.48 1.75
CA ASP A 66 6.37 -12.68 0.40
C ASP A 66 5.67 -14.03 0.24
N LYS A 67 6.22 -15.10 0.82
CA LYS A 67 5.63 -16.44 0.76
C LYS A 67 4.21 -16.48 1.33
N THR A 68 3.96 -15.76 2.41
CA THR A 68 2.62 -15.63 3.02
C THR A 68 1.70 -14.85 2.09
N TYR A 69 2.17 -13.70 1.61
CA TYR A 69 1.42 -12.84 0.68
C TYR A 69 0.97 -13.60 -0.58
N PHE A 70 1.89 -14.32 -1.22
CA PHE A 70 1.63 -15.11 -2.43
C PHE A 70 0.78 -16.36 -2.24
N THR A 71 0.29 -16.62 -1.02
CA THR A 71 -0.82 -17.56 -0.85
C THR A 71 -2.18 -16.91 -0.97
N TRP A 72 -2.26 -15.59 -0.82
CA TRP A 72 -3.50 -14.81 -0.91
C TRP A 72 -3.68 -14.13 -2.27
N TYR A 73 -2.59 -13.60 -2.84
CA TYR A 73 -2.58 -12.82 -4.08
C TYR A 73 -1.55 -13.39 -5.07
N GLU A 74 -1.75 -13.17 -6.36
CA GLU A 74 -0.86 -13.69 -7.41
C GLU A 74 0.34 -12.76 -7.65
N ASP A 75 0.11 -11.45 -7.52
CA ASP A 75 1.06 -10.37 -7.75
C ASP A 75 0.75 -9.18 -6.81
N PHE A 76 1.33 -8.01 -7.08
CA PHE A 76 1.15 -6.79 -6.30
C PHE A 76 0.27 -5.75 -7.01
N ASP A 77 -0.45 -6.12 -8.08
CA ASP A 77 -1.18 -5.16 -8.91
C ASP A 77 -2.38 -4.56 -8.16
N ASP A 78 -2.97 -5.31 -7.22
CA ASP A 78 -4.07 -4.86 -6.35
C ASP A 78 -3.61 -4.07 -5.11
N VAL A 79 -2.31 -3.77 -4.97
CA VAL A 79 -1.80 -3.00 -3.82
C VAL A 79 -2.14 -1.53 -3.96
N VAL A 80 -2.94 -1.04 -3.01
CA VAL A 80 -3.31 0.37 -2.88
C VAL A 80 -2.21 1.15 -2.18
N TRP A 81 -1.70 2.18 -2.86
CA TRP A 81 -0.72 3.10 -2.28
C TRP A 81 -1.42 4.19 -1.46
N ILE A 82 -0.94 4.37 -0.24
CA ILE A 82 -1.38 5.43 0.67
C ILE A 82 -0.17 6.19 1.20
N THR A 83 -0.39 7.40 1.72
CA THR A 83 0.69 8.15 2.34
C THR A 83 1.20 7.43 3.60
N ASP A 84 2.47 7.63 3.95
CA ASP A 84 3.04 7.04 5.17
C ASP A 84 2.31 7.50 6.44
N ALA A 85 1.79 8.73 6.45
CA ALA A 85 1.00 9.28 7.55
C ALA A 85 -0.35 8.54 7.70
N GLN A 86 -1.09 8.37 6.59
CA GLN A 86 -2.32 7.58 6.60
C GLN A 86 -2.07 6.14 7.02
N LEU A 87 -0.99 5.54 6.52
CA LEU A 87 -0.61 4.20 6.95
C LEU A 87 -0.45 4.23 8.46
N ALA A 88 0.43 5.08 9.01
CA ALA A 88 0.75 5.19 10.44
C ALA A 88 -0.47 5.33 11.36
N ASP A 89 -1.52 6.03 10.92
CA ASP A 89 -2.77 6.20 11.67
C ASP A 89 -3.59 4.89 11.82
N ILE A 90 -3.38 3.92 10.93
CA ILE A 90 -4.04 2.61 10.98
C ILE A 90 -3.23 1.68 11.92
N GLN A 91 -3.83 1.30 13.05
CA GLN A 91 -3.17 0.45 14.04
C GLN A 91 -2.91 -0.98 13.54
N ILE A 92 -1.83 -1.60 14.03
CA ILE A 92 -1.48 -2.99 13.72
C ILE A 92 -2.38 -3.94 14.54
N GLY A 93 -3.08 -4.84 13.86
CA GLY A 93 -3.93 -5.86 14.49
C GLY A 93 -3.25 -7.22 14.67
N GLY A 94 -2.13 -7.45 13.99
CA GLY A 94 -1.37 -8.70 14.04
C GLY A 94 -0.77 -9.07 12.69
N ASN A 95 -0.51 -10.36 12.51
CA ASN A 95 0.09 -10.90 11.28
C ASN A 95 -0.96 -11.68 10.48
N VAL A 96 -0.92 -11.50 9.16
CA VAL A 96 -1.60 -12.41 8.24
C VAL A 96 -0.88 -13.75 8.24
N THR A 97 -1.63 -14.84 8.26
CA THR A 97 -1.10 -16.21 8.15
C THR A 97 -1.22 -16.72 6.72
N TYR A 98 -0.58 -17.84 6.41
CA TYR A 98 -0.79 -18.52 5.14
C TYR A 98 -2.29 -18.75 4.86
N LYS A 99 -2.71 -18.56 3.60
CA LYS A 99 -4.11 -18.70 3.20
C LYS A 99 -4.59 -20.14 3.49
N PRO A 100 -5.62 -20.30 4.33
CA PRO A 100 -6.14 -21.62 4.63
C PRO A 100 -6.54 -22.39 3.37
N GLY A 101 -6.23 -23.68 3.33
CA GLY A 101 -6.67 -24.56 2.24
C GLY A 101 -5.93 -24.42 0.91
N VAL A 102 -4.93 -23.53 0.75
CA VAL A 102 -4.27 -23.31 -0.55
C VAL A 102 -3.02 -24.18 -0.74
N LYS A 103 -2.20 -24.30 0.30
CA LYS A 103 -0.98 -25.12 0.30
C LYS A 103 -0.79 -25.85 1.63
N MET A 104 -0.04 -26.95 1.57
CA MET A 104 0.52 -27.58 2.75
C MET A 104 1.86 -26.93 3.12
N ILE A 105 2.21 -26.99 4.40
CA ILE A 105 3.43 -26.41 4.95
C ILE A 105 4.31 -27.51 5.52
N LYS A 106 5.61 -27.36 5.28
CA LYS A 106 6.65 -28.12 5.93
C LYS A 106 7.38 -27.26 6.94
N ILE A 107 7.62 -27.81 8.14
CA ILE A 107 8.50 -27.20 9.13
C ILE A 107 9.85 -27.91 9.01
N ASN A 108 10.94 -27.16 8.77
CA ASN A 108 12.26 -27.77 8.47
C ASN A 108 12.79 -28.69 9.59
N THR A 109 12.39 -28.45 10.84
CA THR A 109 12.78 -29.24 12.02
C THR A 109 11.81 -30.37 12.36
N ASP A 110 10.74 -30.56 11.57
CA ASP A 110 9.70 -31.55 11.82
C ASP A 110 9.43 -32.38 10.56
N PRO A 111 9.58 -33.72 10.61
CA PRO A 111 9.32 -34.58 9.45
C PRO A 111 7.85 -34.65 9.03
N ARG A 112 6.93 -34.01 9.76
CA ARG A 112 5.49 -33.97 9.48
C ARG A 112 5.08 -32.92 8.45
N VAL A 113 3.88 -33.03 7.89
CA VAL A 113 3.29 -32.07 6.93
C VAL A 113 1.99 -31.53 7.51
N TYR A 114 1.74 -30.23 7.30
CA TYR A 114 0.63 -29.54 7.93
C TYR A 114 -0.27 -28.84 6.91
N VAL A 115 -1.57 -28.82 7.18
CA VAL A 115 -2.51 -27.91 6.53
C VAL A 115 -2.78 -26.72 7.43
N VAL A 116 -2.97 -25.56 6.83
CA VAL A 116 -3.39 -24.35 7.55
C VAL A 116 -4.91 -24.21 7.46
N THR A 117 -5.57 -24.05 8.59
CA THR A 117 -7.01 -23.80 8.69
C THR A 117 -7.29 -22.37 9.18
N LYS A 118 -8.57 -22.03 9.34
CA LYS A 118 -9.02 -20.70 9.79
C LYS A 118 -8.29 -20.29 11.08
N GLY A 119 -7.82 -19.05 11.12
CA GLY A 119 -7.04 -18.52 12.25
C GLY A 119 -5.57 -18.95 12.26
N GLY A 120 -5.07 -19.59 11.18
CA GLY A 120 -3.67 -19.95 11.07
C GLY A 120 -3.29 -21.22 11.83
N VAL A 121 -4.26 -22.06 12.18
CA VAL A 121 -4.02 -23.28 12.94
C VAL A 121 -3.44 -24.36 12.03
N LEU A 122 -2.37 -25.02 12.49
CA LEU A 122 -1.72 -26.12 11.80
C LEU A 122 -2.36 -27.46 12.21
N HIS A 123 -2.78 -28.25 11.23
CA HIS A 123 -3.23 -29.62 11.45
C HIS A 123 -2.30 -30.57 10.72
N HIS A 124 -1.80 -31.58 11.46
CA HIS A 124 -0.98 -32.63 10.88
C HIS A 124 -1.79 -33.46 9.88
N VAL A 125 -1.15 -33.85 8.78
CA VAL A 125 -1.68 -34.80 7.81
C VAL A 125 -0.91 -36.11 7.95
N ASP A 126 -1.61 -37.17 8.36
CA ASP A 126 -0.97 -38.42 8.79
C ASP A 126 -0.40 -39.26 7.62
N ASP A 127 -0.92 -39.11 6.40
CA ASP A 127 -0.48 -39.89 5.25
C ASP A 127 -0.59 -39.15 3.90
N GLU A 128 0.15 -39.65 2.91
CA GLU A 128 0.23 -39.08 1.55
C GLU A 128 -1.08 -39.25 0.75
N ALA A 129 -1.90 -40.26 1.05
CA ALA A 129 -3.16 -40.47 0.35
C ALA A 129 -4.16 -39.37 0.71
N THR A 130 -4.24 -39.01 1.99
CA THR A 130 -5.01 -37.89 2.51
C THR A 130 -4.51 -36.58 1.93
N ALA A 131 -3.19 -36.37 1.87
CA ALA A 131 -2.61 -35.17 1.26
C ALA A 131 -2.97 -35.03 -0.22
N THR A 132 -2.86 -36.13 -0.97
CA THR A 132 -3.21 -36.21 -2.39
C THR A 132 -4.70 -35.99 -2.62
N SER A 133 -5.57 -36.51 -1.74
CA SER A 133 -7.01 -36.27 -1.82
C SER A 133 -7.38 -34.81 -1.63
N MET A 134 -6.65 -34.07 -0.78
CA MET A 134 -6.95 -32.68 -0.46
C MET A 134 -6.33 -31.68 -1.44
N TYR A 135 -5.10 -31.91 -1.92
CA TYR A 135 -4.31 -30.94 -2.70
C TYR A 135 -3.83 -31.47 -4.06
N GLY A 136 -4.24 -32.70 -4.42
CA GLY A 136 -3.84 -33.38 -5.65
C GLY A 136 -2.45 -34.00 -5.57
N SER A 137 -2.08 -34.78 -6.59
CA SER A 137 -0.77 -35.49 -6.67
C SER A 137 0.46 -34.58 -6.73
N SER A 138 0.26 -33.27 -6.82
CA SER A 138 1.30 -32.24 -6.81
C SER A 138 1.42 -31.51 -5.47
N TRP A 139 0.76 -32.01 -4.42
CA TRP A 139 0.74 -31.37 -3.09
C TRP A 139 2.15 -31.06 -2.57
N ASN A 140 3.09 -31.99 -2.72
CA ASN A 140 4.49 -31.87 -2.28
C ASN A 140 5.34 -30.93 -3.15
N ARG A 141 4.88 -30.61 -4.37
CA ARG A 141 5.52 -29.60 -5.25
C ARG A 141 5.05 -28.19 -4.95
N LYS A 142 3.99 -28.05 -4.15
CA LYS A 142 3.40 -26.78 -3.73
C LYS A 142 3.78 -26.41 -2.29
N GLU A 143 4.65 -27.18 -1.63
CA GLU A 143 5.10 -26.89 -0.28
C GLU A 143 5.88 -25.58 -0.25
N ILE A 144 5.52 -24.73 0.70
CA ILE A 144 6.29 -23.54 1.05
C ILE A 144 7.20 -23.95 2.21
N LYS A 145 8.51 -23.84 1.98
CA LYS A 145 9.57 -24.11 2.96
C LYS A 145 9.92 -22.89 3.80
#